data_AF-A0A969BKV1-F1
#
_entry.id   AF-A0A969BKV1-F1
#
_cell.length_a   1.000
_cell.length_b   1.000
_cell.length_c   1.000
_cell.angle_alpha   90.00
_cell.angle_beta   90.00
_cell.angle_gamma   90.00
#
_symmetry.space_group_name_H-M   'P 1'
#
loop_
_entity.id
_entity.type
_entity.pdbx_description
1 polymer ?
#
loop_
_entity_poly.entity_id
_entity_poly.type
_entity_poly.pdbx_seq_one_letter_code
_entity_poly.pdbx_strand_id
1 'polypeptide(L)'
;MKYFKPTFAFMLCALAITASAQTVSVTTTNLAWTVTDVYNVNAQLHEFDSDIVTIHTDGTLLWNDAAGSTKLQVSGATLAGTWLNVATDGEVVYHFTADSQPATLTLQRAQGVYTMEVSMYQNESTPQVYQLSISSYTVL
;
A
#
# COMPACT_ATOMS: atom_id res chain seq x y z
N MET A 1 -64.95 1.55 -35.91
CA MET A 1 -64.29 1.75 -34.60
C MET A 1 -63.00 0.94 -34.62
N LYS A 2 -61.89 1.49 -35.13
CA LYS A 2 -60.77 2.17 -34.44
C LYS A 2 -60.09 1.33 -33.32
N TYR A 3 -58.92 0.80 -33.70
CA TYR A 3 -57.64 0.59 -32.98
C TYR A 3 -57.61 -0.09 -31.59
N PHE A 4 -56.74 -1.10 -31.44
CA PHE A 4 -55.40 -0.94 -30.81
C PHE A 4 -54.57 -2.24 -30.89
N LYS A 5 -53.34 -2.16 -31.43
CA LYS A 5 -52.28 -3.17 -31.22
C LYS A 5 -51.37 -2.65 -30.11
N PRO A 6 -51.08 -3.41 -29.04
CA PRO A 6 -50.01 -3.04 -28.13
C PRO A 6 -48.70 -3.69 -28.60
N THR A 7 -47.86 -2.90 -29.23
CA THR A 7 -46.44 -3.19 -29.46
C THR A 7 -45.73 -3.08 -28.10
N PHE A 8 -45.42 -4.18 -27.45
CA PHE A 8 -44.63 -4.17 -26.22
C PHE A 8 -43.14 -4.30 -26.59
N ALA A 9 -42.53 -3.17 -26.90
CA ALA A 9 -41.07 -3.05 -26.96
C ALA A 9 -40.56 -2.95 -25.52
N PHE A 10 -40.09 -4.07 -24.94
CA PHE A 10 -39.31 -4.02 -23.71
C PHE A 10 -37.91 -3.54 -24.07
N MET A 11 -37.71 -2.24 -23.88
CA MET A 11 -36.44 -1.53 -24.05
C MET A 11 -35.47 -2.04 -22.97
N LEU A 12 -34.43 -2.74 -23.42
CA LEU A 12 -33.29 -3.22 -22.63
C LEU A 12 -32.50 -1.99 -22.14
N CYS A 13 -32.81 -1.47 -20.95
CA CYS A 13 -31.98 -0.45 -20.32
C CYS A 13 -30.84 -1.15 -19.56
N ALA A 14 -29.81 -1.56 -20.32
CA ALA A 14 -28.53 -1.93 -19.73
C ALA A 14 -27.88 -0.65 -19.18
N LEU A 15 -28.19 -0.30 -17.94
CA LEU A 15 -27.40 0.63 -17.15
C LEU A 15 -26.03 -0.04 -16.93
N ALA A 16 -25.10 0.22 -17.83
CA ALA A 16 -23.69 -0.01 -17.58
C ALA A 16 -23.28 0.95 -16.46
N ILE A 17 -23.31 0.45 -15.22
CA ILE A 17 -22.63 1.10 -14.09
C ILE A 17 -21.15 0.94 -14.40
N THR A 18 -20.55 1.92 -15.07
CA THR A 18 -19.10 2.05 -15.11
C THR A 18 -18.68 2.53 -13.73
N ALA A 19 -18.48 1.59 -12.80
CA ALA A 19 -17.65 1.85 -11.65
C ALA A 19 -16.26 2.17 -12.20
N SER A 20 -15.93 3.45 -12.32
CA SER A 20 -14.54 3.84 -12.54
C SER A 20 -13.79 3.47 -11.26
N ALA A 21 -13.21 2.27 -11.22
CA ALA A 21 -12.16 1.98 -10.26
C ALA A 21 -11.05 3.00 -10.57
N GLN A 22 -10.93 4.02 -9.73
CA GLN A 22 -9.83 4.98 -9.86
C GLN A 22 -8.53 4.20 -9.69
N THR A 23 -7.71 4.21 -10.73
CA THR A 23 -6.40 3.59 -10.72
C THR A 23 -5.50 4.40 -9.78
N VAL A 24 -5.18 3.84 -8.62
CA VAL A 24 -4.27 4.45 -7.64
C VAL A 24 -2.91 3.77 -7.77
N SER A 25 -1.92 4.50 -8.28
CA SER A 25 -0.56 4.01 -8.49
C SER A 25 0.35 4.40 -7.32
N VAL A 26 1.14 3.45 -6.81
CA VAL A 26 2.14 3.70 -5.75
C VAL A 26 3.29 4.61 -6.20
N THR A 27 3.43 4.82 -7.51
CA THR A 27 4.53 5.61 -8.09
C THR A 27 4.20 7.07 -8.28
N THR A 28 2.90 7.42 -8.30
CA THR A 28 2.41 8.78 -8.58
C THR A 28 1.45 9.30 -7.53
N THR A 29 1.20 8.53 -6.47
CA THR A 29 0.25 8.89 -5.42
C THR A 29 0.93 8.75 -4.07
N ASN A 30 0.80 9.78 -3.23
CA ASN A 30 1.20 9.67 -1.83
C ASN A 30 0.17 8.81 -1.10
N LEU A 31 0.63 7.80 -0.38
CA LEU A 31 -0.24 6.82 0.29
C LEU A 31 0.13 6.68 1.76
N ALA A 32 -0.88 6.67 2.62
CA ALA A 32 -0.75 6.29 4.02
C ALA A 32 -1.35 4.89 4.23
N TRP A 33 -0.56 3.97 4.75
CA TRP A 33 -0.89 2.57 5.01
C TRP A 33 -1.15 2.37 6.50
N THR A 34 -2.33 1.85 6.83
CA THR A 34 -2.68 1.50 8.21
C THR A 34 -2.18 0.10 8.52
N VAL A 35 -1.27 0.02 9.47
CA VAL A 35 -0.65 -1.21 9.95
C VAL A 35 -1.37 -1.68 11.21
N THR A 36 -1.58 -2.98 11.33
CA THR A 36 -2.34 -3.60 12.43
C THR A 36 -1.53 -4.58 13.26
N ASP A 37 -0.43 -5.08 12.70
CA ASP A 37 0.51 -5.98 13.36
C ASP A 37 1.90 -5.72 12.77
N VAL A 38 2.89 -5.64 13.65
CA VAL A 38 4.30 -5.53 13.30
C VAL A 38 5.02 -6.71 13.95
N TYR A 39 5.57 -7.58 13.13
CA TYR A 39 6.40 -8.69 13.57
C TYR A 39 7.87 -8.39 13.34
N ASN A 40 8.63 -8.26 14.43
CA ASN A 40 10.10 -8.19 14.37
C ASN A 40 10.65 -9.62 14.23
N VAL A 41 11.18 -9.93 13.05
CA VAL A 41 11.67 -11.26 12.69
C VAL A 41 12.90 -11.63 13.52
N ASN A 42 13.79 -10.66 13.77
CA ASN A 42 15.04 -10.87 14.50
C ASN A 42 14.79 -11.15 15.99
N ALA A 43 13.86 -10.41 16.60
CA ALA A 43 13.48 -10.57 18.00
C ALA A 43 12.39 -11.64 18.23
N GLN A 44 11.75 -12.11 17.15
CA GLN A 44 10.57 -12.98 17.19
C GLN A 44 9.45 -12.42 18.08
N LEU A 45 9.19 -11.12 17.92
CA LEU A 45 8.25 -10.35 18.75
C LEU A 45 7.15 -9.73 17.89
N HIS A 46 5.92 -9.79 18.38
CA HIS A 46 4.80 -9.04 17.83
C HIS A 46 4.57 -7.75 18.63
N GLU A 47 4.41 -6.65 17.89
CA GLU A 47 3.87 -5.39 18.37
C GLU A 47 2.51 -5.17 17.72
N PHE A 48 1.46 -5.28 18.53
CA PHE A 48 0.09 -4.99 18.11
C PHE A 48 -0.22 -3.53 18.44
N ASP A 49 0.30 -2.63 17.62
CA ASP A 49 -0.03 -1.20 17.68
C ASP A 49 -0.44 -0.68 16.30
N SER A 50 -1.33 0.30 16.29
CA SER A 50 -1.88 0.88 15.05
C SER A 50 -0.89 1.87 14.46
N ASP A 51 0.10 1.39 13.74
CA ASP A 51 1.08 2.24 13.10
C ASP A 51 0.57 2.79 11.74
N ILE A 52 1.13 3.92 11.31
CA ILE A 52 0.91 4.47 9.98
C ILE A 52 2.23 4.55 9.24
N VAL A 53 2.29 3.92 8.06
CA VAL A 53 3.42 4.06 7.13
C VAL A 53 2.99 4.93 5.95
N THR A 54 3.58 6.10 5.82
CA THR A 54 3.36 7.00 4.68
C THR A 54 4.50 6.86 3.68
N ILE A 55 4.13 6.67 2.42
CA ILE A 55 5.07 6.64 1.29
C ILE A 55 4.73 7.81 0.37
N HIS A 56 5.70 8.71 0.19
CA HIS A 56 5.61 9.85 -0.68
C HIS A 56 6.24 9.56 -2.05
N THR A 57 5.70 10.20 -3.07
CA THR A 57 6.17 10.12 -4.46
C THR A 57 7.56 10.72 -4.69
N ASP A 58 8.05 11.54 -3.76
CA ASP A 58 9.43 12.04 -3.74
C ASP A 58 10.43 11.00 -3.19
N GLY A 59 9.97 9.79 -2.86
CA GLY A 59 10.80 8.73 -2.28
C GLY A 59 11.07 8.90 -0.79
N THR A 60 10.25 9.67 -0.09
CA THR A 60 10.25 9.74 1.38
C THR A 60 9.32 8.70 1.97
N LEU A 61 9.78 8.02 3.02
CA LEU A 61 8.98 7.15 3.87
C LEU A 61 8.98 7.68 5.29
N LEU A 62 7.79 7.68 5.90
CA LEU A 62 7.56 7.99 7.31
C LEU A 62 6.80 6.85 7.95
N TRP A 63 7.34 6.27 9.00
CA TRP A 63 6.65 5.30 9.84
C TRP A 63 6.43 5.94 11.20
N ASN A 64 5.16 6.16 11.54
CA ASN A 64 4.75 6.69 12.82
C ASN A 64 3.98 5.63 13.63
N ASP A 65 4.14 5.68 14.95
CA ASP A 65 3.32 4.92 15.88
C ASP A 65 1.88 5.47 15.95
N ALA A 66 1.00 4.78 16.68
CA ALA A 66 -0.39 5.21 16.87
C ALA A 66 -0.54 6.57 17.57
N ALA A 67 0.46 6.99 18.33
CA ALA A 67 0.50 8.30 19.00
C ALA A 67 1.03 9.42 18.08
N GLY A 68 1.53 9.07 16.89
CA GLY A 68 2.12 9.99 15.92
C GLY A 68 3.63 10.22 16.09
N SER A 69 4.31 9.48 16.97
CA SER A 69 5.76 9.55 17.11
C SER A 69 6.44 8.82 15.96
N THR A 70 7.47 9.42 15.38
CA THR A 70 8.20 8.80 14.27
C THR A 70 9.12 7.68 14.75
N LYS A 71 8.83 6.45 14.31
CA LYS A 71 9.67 5.25 14.47
C LYS A 71 10.78 5.20 13.44
N LEU A 72 10.48 5.58 12.18
CA LEU A 72 11.43 5.58 11.07
C LEU A 72 11.12 6.73 10.11
N GLN A 73 12.16 7.43 9.67
CA GLN A 73 12.08 8.37 8.55
C GLN A 73 13.28 8.16 7.64
N VAL A 74 13.00 7.87 6.36
CA VAL A 74 14.04 7.69 5.34
C VAL A 74 13.62 8.42 4.06
N SER A 75 14.59 8.90 3.29
CA SER A 75 14.36 9.67 2.08
C SER A 75 15.31 9.25 0.96
N GLY A 76 15.01 9.64 -0.27
CA GLY A 76 15.85 9.34 -1.42
C GLY A 76 15.70 7.90 -1.92
N ALA A 77 14.50 7.33 -1.79
CA ALA A 77 14.21 5.99 -2.31
C ALA A 77 14.52 5.91 -3.81
N THR A 78 15.17 4.82 -4.22
CA THR A 78 15.12 4.35 -5.61
C THR A 78 14.05 3.28 -5.71
N LEU A 79 13.09 3.48 -6.60
CA LEU A 79 11.99 2.55 -6.83
C LEU A 79 12.40 1.44 -7.80
N ALA A 80 12.10 0.19 -7.46
CA ALA A 80 12.14 -0.95 -8.35
C ALA A 80 10.73 -1.51 -8.57
N GLY A 81 10.33 -1.58 -9.85
CA GLY A 81 9.01 -2.07 -10.27
C GLY A 81 7.97 -0.97 -10.51
N THR A 82 6.78 -1.40 -10.91
CA THR A 82 5.64 -0.52 -11.14
C THR A 82 4.38 -1.22 -10.65
N TRP A 83 3.67 -0.60 -9.70
CA TRP A 83 2.38 -1.08 -9.25
C TRP A 83 1.30 -0.03 -9.50
N LEU A 84 0.71 -0.12 -10.68
CA LEU A 84 -0.15 0.92 -11.25
C LEU A 84 -1.52 0.99 -10.58
N ASN A 85 -1.98 -0.08 -9.94
CA ASN A 85 -3.26 -0.14 -9.26
C ASN A 85 -3.14 -0.93 -7.96
N VAL A 86 -3.08 -0.23 -6.83
CA VAL A 86 -2.99 -0.85 -5.50
C VAL A 86 -4.20 -1.73 -5.15
N ALA A 87 -5.33 -1.60 -5.84
CA ALA A 87 -6.50 -2.46 -5.64
C ALA A 87 -6.35 -3.85 -6.28
N THR A 88 -5.35 -4.05 -7.13
CA THR A 88 -5.02 -5.33 -7.77
C THR A 88 -3.74 -5.91 -7.18
N ASP A 89 -3.60 -7.23 -7.23
CA ASP A 89 -2.37 -7.88 -6.77
C ASP A 89 -1.15 -7.35 -7.52
N GLY A 90 -0.03 -7.22 -6.80
CA GLY A 90 1.19 -6.63 -7.31
C GLY A 90 2.20 -6.37 -6.20
N GLU A 91 3.37 -5.90 -6.60
CA GLU A 91 4.49 -5.68 -5.71
C GLU A 91 5.31 -4.47 -6.18
N VAL A 92 5.91 -3.78 -5.22
CA VAL A 92 6.89 -2.74 -5.46
C VAL A 92 7.96 -2.79 -4.38
N VAL A 93 9.21 -2.48 -4.76
CA VAL A 93 10.34 -2.44 -3.84
C VAL A 93 10.94 -1.04 -3.84
N TYR A 94 11.14 -0.48 -2.65
CA TYR A 94 11.83 0.78 -2.43
C TYR A 94 13.20 0.49 -1.82
N HIS A 95 14.26 1.01 -2.42
CA HIS A 95 15.61 0.95 -1.90
C HIS A 95 16.01 2.29 -1.32
N PHE A 96 16.38 2.32 -0.05
CA PHE A 96 16.83 3.51 0.66
C PHE A 96 18.28 3.35 1.12
N THR A 97 18.92 4.48 1.39
CA THR A 97 20.16 4.54 2.15
C THR A 97 19.92 5.46 3.33
N ALA A 98 19.79 4.90 4.53
CA ALA A 98 19.59 5.63 5.78
C ALA A 98 20.91 5.63 6.57
N ASP A 99 21.47 6.79 6.89
CA ASP A 99 22.72 6.91 7.67
C ASP A 99 23.89 6.08 7.10
N SER A 100 24.01 6.02 5.78
CA SER A 100 24.99 5.19 5.03
C SER A 100 24.77 3.68 5.13
N GLN A 101 23.64 3.25 5.68
CA GLN A 101 23.22 1.86 5.75
C GLN A 101 22.08 1.60 4.76
N PRO A 102 22.14 0.49 3.99
CA PRO A 102 21.05 0.17 3.07
C PRO A 102 19.79 -0.21 3.84
N ALA A 103 18.64 0.17 3.29
CA ALA A 103 17.34 -0.31 3.75
C ALA A 103 16.45 -0.63 2.54
N THR A 104 15.57 -1.60 2.69
CA THR A 104 14.62 -1.98 1.65
C THR A 104 13.23 -2.06 2.25
N LEU A 105 12.25 -1.54 1.51
CA LEU A 105 10.85 -1.76 1.78
C LEU A 105 10.22 -2.49 0.61
N THR A 106 9.64 -3.64 0.87
CA THR A 106 8.83 -4.37 -0.09
C THR A 106 7.38 -4.19 0.31
N LEU A 107 6.57 -3.68 -0.60
CA LEU A 107 5.13 -3.58 -0.42
C LEU A 107 4.47 -4.49 -1.45
N GLN A 108 3.61 -5.39 -0.98
CA GLN A 108 2.96 -6.38 -1.80
C GLN A 108 1.46 -6.46 -1.48
N ARG A 109 0.67 -6.77 -2.51
CA ARG A 109 -0.66 -7.35 -2.36
C ARG A 109 -0.72 -8.69 -3.07
N ALA A 110 -1.11 -9.72 -2.34
CA ALA A 110 -1.31 -11.04 -2.88
C ALA A 110 -2.63 -11.63 -2.36
N GLN A 111 -3.47 -12.12 -3.27
CA GLN A 111 -4.77 -12.71 -2.95
C GLN A 111 -5.67 -11.78 -2.10
N GLY A 112 -5.59 -10.48 -2.35
CA GLY A 112 -6.39 -9.50 -1.61
C GLY A 112 -5.80 -9.02 -0.28
N VAL A 113 -4.67 -9.56 0.16
CA VAL A 113 -4.01 -9.22 1.42
C VAL A 113 -2.81 -8.32 1.15
N TYR A 114 -2.70 -7.22 1.90
CA TYR A 114 -1.55 -6.32 1.85
C TYR A 114 -0.53 -6.69 2.92
N THR A 115 0.74 -6.78 2.52
CA THR A 115 1.87 -6.98 3.40
C THR A 115 2.98 -6.01 3.07
N MET A 116 3.75 -5.65 4.08
CA MET A 116 4.94 -4.82 3.91
C MET A 116 6.08 -5.44 4.70
N GLU A 117 7.26 -5.51 4.08
CA GLU A 117 8.49 -5.94 4.73
C GLU A 117 9.48 -4.79 4.72
N VAL A 118 10.03 -4.47 5.88
CA VAL A 118 11.08 -3.47 6.04
C VAL A 118 12.33 -4.15 6.54
N SER A 119 13.42 -4.04 5.79
CA SER A 119 14.73 -4.57 6.15
C SER A 119 15.73 -3.43 6.21
N MET A 120 16.45 -3.27 7.33
CA MET A 120 17.36 -2.15 7.54
C MET A 120 18.62 -2.58 8.31
N TYR A 121 19.77 -2.05 7.91
CA TYR A 121 21.02 -2.27 8.65
C TYR A 121 21.18 -1.16 9.71
N GLN A 122 21.14 -1.50 11.01
CA GLN A 122 21.29 -0.53 12.10
C GLN A 122 22.69 -0.61 12.73
N ASN A 123 23.74 -0.30 11.97
CA ASN A 123 25.15 -0.43 12.40
C ASN A 123 25.58 -1.87 12.76
N GLU A 124 24.77 -2.85 12.38
CA GLU A 124 25.01 -4.28 12.57
C GLU A 124 25.40 -4.94 11.25
N SER A 125 26.03 -6.12 11.32
CA SER A 125 26.34 -6.93 10.13
C SER A 125 25.10 -7.62 9.54
N THR A 126 24.01 -7.68 10.30
CA THR A 126 22.74 -8.31 9.92
C THR A 126 21.63 -7.26 9.89
N PRO A 127 20.75 -7.28 8.89
CA PRO A 127 19.62 -6.37 8.87
C PRO A 127 18.58 -6.76 9.94
N GLN A 128 17.94 -5.75 10.52
CA GLN A 128 16.71 -5.87 11.26
C GLN A 128 15.55 -5.92 10.27
N VAL A 129 14.70 -6.94 10.37
CA VAL A 129 13.59 -7.22 9.46
C VAL A 129 12.28 -7.16 10.22
N TYR A 130 11.36 -6.36 9.69
CA TYR A 130 10.00 -6.18 10.21
C TYR A 130 9.00 -6.60 9.13
N GLN A 131 8.01 -7.40 9.51
CA GLN A 131 6.88 -7.76 8.67
C GLN A 131 5.62 -7.09 9.20
N LEU A 132 4.92 -6.35 8.35
CA LEU A 132 3.80 -5.49 8.71
C LEU A 132 2.54 -5.99 8.01
N SER A 133 1.49 -6.21 8.79
CA SER A 133 0.16 -6.55 8.28
C SER A 133 -0.68 -5.29 8.10
N ILE A 134 -1.20 -5.07 6.90
CA ILE A 134 -1.90 -3.83 6.52
C ILE A 134 -3.40 -4.07 6.41
N SER A 135 -4.20 -3.21 7.04
CA SER A 135 -5.67 -3.27 6.94
C SER A 135 -6.26 -2.40 5.84
N SER A 136 -5.62 -1.27 5.54
CA SER A 136 -6.18 -0.25 4.65
C SER A 136 -5.11 0.72 4.16
N TYR A 137 -5.44 1.50 3.12
CA TYR A 137 -4.66 2.64 2.68
C TYR A 137 -5.56 3.86 2.46
N THR A 138 -4.97 5.05 2.56
CA THR A 138 -5.60 6.34 2.26
C THR A 138 -4.72 7.11 1.28
N VAL A 139 -5.36 7.75 0.29
CA VAL A 139 -4.70 8.70 -0.62
C VAL A 139 -4.56 10.05 0.08
N LEU A 140 -3.36 10.62 0.05
CA LEU A 140 -3.03 11.91 0.67
C LEU A 140 -3.13 13.09 -0.30
#